data_AF-A0A957SLW6-F1
#
_entry.id   AF-A0A957SLW6-F1
#
_cell.length_a   1.000
_cell.length_b   1.000
_cell.length_c   1.000
_cell.angle_alpha   90.00
_cell.angle_beta   90.00
_cell.angle_gamma   90.00
#
_symmetry.space_group_name_H-M   'P 1'
#
loop_
_entity.id
_entity.type
_entity.pdbx_description
1 polymer ?
#
loop_
_entity_poly.entity_id
_entity_poly.type
_entity_poly.pdbx_seq_one_letter_code
_entity_poly.pdbx_strand_id
1 'polypeptide(L)' 'EPETLYDDYAGRASAAAAAQMRVGVHMNPLDLKSTINHTLPENELRKWAYQRYIKDYLRVIASIDDNVGRLL' A
#
# COMPACT_ATOMS: atom_id res chain seq x y z
N GLU A 1 -7.11 -6.12 4.43
CA GLU A 1 -6.82 -4.69 4.16
C GLU A 1 -7.40 -3.86 5.29
N PRO A 2 -6.82 -2.71 5.64
CA PRO A 2 -7.30 -1.91 6.77
C PRO A 2 -8.65 -1.27 6.42
N GLU A 3 -9.53 -1.15 7.42
CA GLU A 3 -10.85 -0.51 7.28
C GLU A 3 -10.74 0.94 6.81
N THR A 4 -9.62 1.61 7.11
CA THR A 4 -9.34 3.01 6.76
C THR A 4 -8.80 3.20 5.34
N LEU A 5 -8.68 2.14 4.51
CA LEU A 5 -8.08 2.26 3.17
C LEU A 5 -8.89 3.18 2.22
N TYR A 6 -10.21 3.21 2.39
CA TYR A 6 -11.14 4.01 1.58
C TYR A 6 -11.77 5.16 2.36
N ASP A 7 -11.13 5.61 3.45
CA ASP A 7 -11.61 6.73 4.26
C ASP A 7 -11.77 8.00 3.38
N ASP A 8 -12.92 8.64 3.52
CA ASP A 8 -13.30 9.87 2.80
C ASP A 8 -12.97 11.15 3.58
N TYR A 9 -12.49 11.00 4.82
CA TYR A 9 -12.08 12.07 5.72
C TYR A 9 -13.19 13.07 6.05
N ALA A 10 -14.47 12.73 5.90
CA ALA A 10 -15.61 13.66 6.01
C ALA A 10 -15.75 14.35 7.39
N GLY A 11 -15.06 13.87 8.43
CA GLY A 11 -15.02 14.48 9.77
C GLY A 11 -13.66 15.03 10.21
N ARG A 12 -12.67 15.10 9.31
CA ARG A 12 -11.30 15.54 9.65
C ARG A 12 -11.02 16.96 9.16
N ALA A 13 -9.97 17.59 9.69
CA ALA A 13 -9.52 18.90 9.24
C ALA A 13 -9.20 18.89 7.73
N SER A 14 -9.41 20.00 7.04
CA SER A 14 -9.19 20.14 5.58
C SER A 14 -7.78 19.72 5.12
N ALA A 15 -6.78 19.88 5.99
CA ALA A 15 -5.42 19.41 5.75
C ALA A 15 -5.32 17.89 5.52
N ALA A 16 -6.16 17.08 6.17
CA ALA A 16 -6.18 15.63 5.99
C ALA A 16 -6.64 15.24 4.57
N ALA A 17 -7.63 15.96 4.03
CA ALA A 17 -8.09 15.75 2.66
C ALA A 17 -7.03 16.17 1.63
N ALA A 18 -6.25 17.22 1.90
CA ALA A 18 -5.19 17.71 1.02
C ALA A 18 -3.92 16.82 0.99
N ALA A 19 -3.78 15.88 1.95
CA ALA A 19 -2.59 15.05 2.07
C ALA A 19 -2.36 14.15 0.84
N GLN A 20 -1.11 14.14 0.38
CA GLN A 20 -0.58 13.32 -0.71
C GLN A 20 -0.01 11.99 -0.17
N MET A 21 0.65 11.18 -1.01
CA MET A 21 1.25 9.88 -0.63
C MET A 21 0.24 8.77 -0.29
N ARG A 22 -1.00 8.91 -0.75
CA ARG A 22 -2.01 7.84 -0.65
C ARG A 22 -1.60 6.60 -1.45
N VAL A 23 -1.86 5.43 -0.87
CA VAL A 23 -1.67 4.12 -1.52
C VAL A 23 -2.41 4.08 -2.86
N GLY A 24 -1.78 3.55 -3.90
CA GLY A 24 -2.33 3.49 -5.26
C GLY A 24 -2.25 4.83 -6.00
N VAL A 25 -2.96 5.86 -5.52
CA VAL A 25 -3.14 7.14 -6.23
C VAL A 25 -1.82 7.89 -6.43
N HIS A 26 -0.95 7.90 -5.42
CA HIS A 26 0.31 8.65 -5.43
C HIS A 26 1.54 7.73 -5.45
N MET A 27 1.34 6.44 -5.70
CA MET A 27 2.44 5.48 -5.81
C MET A 27 3.04 5.52 -7.21
N ASN A 28 4.33 5.23 -7.29
CA ASN A 28 5.07 5.11 -8.53
C ASN A 28 5.53 3.65 -8.75
N PRO A 29 6.03 3.32 -9.96
CA PRO A 29 6.48 1.96 -10.28
C PRO A 29 7.61 1.42 -9.39
N LEU A 30 8.42 2.28 -8.75
CA LEU A 30 9.46 1.86 -7.81
C LEU A 30 8.86 1.40 -6.48
N ASP A 31 7.78 2.05 -6.02
CA ASP A 31 7.08 1.67 -4.79
C ASP A 31 6.47 0.27 -4.91
N LEU A 32 5.89 -0.03 -6.08
CA LEU A 32 5.18 -1.29 -6.34
C LEU A 32 6.00 -2.35 -7.07
N LYS A 33 7.22 -1.99 -7.51
CA LYS A 33 8.12 -2.84 -8.32
C LYS A 33 7.41 -3.44 -9.53
N SER A 34 6.49 -2.69 -10.12
CA SER A 34 5.60 -3.13 -11.20
C SER A 34 5.02 -1.96 -11.96
N THR A 35 4.55 -2.20 -13.18
CA THR A 35 3.83 -1.21 -13.97
C THR A 35 2.46 -0.95 -13.34
N ILE A 36 2.09 0.33 -13.22
CA ILE A 36 0.81 0.74 -12.63
C ILE A 36 -0.23 0.83 -13.74
N ASN A 37 -1.36 0.13 -13.57
CA ASN A 37 -2.47 0.27 -14.49
C ASN A 37 -3.34 1.48 -14.13
N HIS A 38 -3.16 2.57 -14.87
CA HIS A 38 -3.92 3.81 -14.68
C HIS A 38 -5.36 3.77 -15.25
N THR A 39 -5.77 2.68 -15.91
CA THR A 39 -7.14 2.55 -16.42
C THR A 39 -8.12 1.98 -15.39
N LEU A 40 -7.62 1.47 -14.26
CA LEU A 40 -8.46 0.94 -13.18
C LEU A 40 -9.19 2.05 -12.44
N PRO A 41 -10.44 1.81 -11.98
CA PRO A 41 -11.11 2.69 -11.03
C PRO A 41 -10.26 2.89 -9.77
N GLU A 42 -10.33 4.07 -9.16
CA GLU A 42 -9.43 4.44 -8.05
C GLU A 42 -9.47 3.45 -6.88
N ASN A 43 -10.66 2.98 -6.49
CA ASN A 43 -10.81 2.00 -5.41
C ASN A 43 -10.14 0.66 -5.74
N GLU A 44 -10.27 0.19 -6.98
CA GLU A 44 -9.62 -1.04 -7.44
C GLU A 44 -8.10 -0.87 -7.51
N LEU A 45 -7.64 0.30 -7.98
CA LEU A 45 -6.22 0.65 -8.00
C LEU A 45 -5.63 0.67 -6.59
N ARG A 46 -6.31 1.34 -5.64
CA ARG A 46 -5.92 1.38 -4.22
C ARG A 46 -5.86 -0.02 -3.62
N LYS A 47 -6.86 -0.86 -3.90
CA LYS A 47 -6.90 -2.26 -3.45
C LYS A 47 -5.74 -3.06 -4.01
N TRP A 48 -5.53 -3.02 -5.32
CA TRP A 48 -4.46 -3.74 -6.00
C TRP A 48 -3.08 -3.31 -5.48
N ALA A 49 -2.85 -2.00 -5.39
CA ALA A 49 -1.58 -1.42 -4.91
C ALA A 49 -1.32 -1.83 -3.46
N TYR A 50 -2.33 -1.75 -2.58
CA TYR A 50 -2.23 -2.20 -1.20
C TYR A 50 -1.86 -3.68 -1.13
N GLN A 51 -2.57 -4.54 -1.86
CA GLN A 51 -2.33 -5.98 -1.87
C GLN A 51 -0.92 -6.32 -2.37
N ARG A 52 -0.43 -5.61 -3.39
CA ARG A 52 0.94 -5.80 -3.88
C ARG A 52 1.98 -5.38 -2.83
N TYR A 53 1.83 -4.16 -2.31
CA TYR A 53 2.72 -3.60 -1.29
C TYR A 53 2.82 -4.49 -0.05
N ILE A 54 1.68 -4.87 0.54
CA ILE A 54 1.68 -5.64 1.79
C ILE A 54 2.25 -7.05 1.59
N LYS A 55 2.00 -7.69 0.44
CA LYS A 55 2.56 -9.02 0.14
C LYS A 55 4.08 -8.96 0.00
N ASP A 56 4.60 -7.95 -0.70
CA ASP A 56 6.05 -7.79 -0.84
C ASP A 56 6.71 -7.44 0.50
N TYR A 57 6.05 -6.64 1.34
CA TYR A 57 6.51 -6.38 2.72
C TYR A 57 6.56 -7.66 3.57
N LEU A 58 5.49 -8.46 3.58
CA LEU A 58 5.44 -9.71 4.34
C LEU A 58 6.45 -10.76 3.86
N ARG A 59 6.78 -10.80 2.56
CA ARG A 59 7.85 -11.66 2.04
C ARG A 59 9.23 -11.29 2.60
N VAL A 60 9.50 -10.00 2.80
CA VAL A 60 10.75 -9.55 3.44
C VAL A 60 10.79 -10.01 4.90
N ILE A 61 9.68 -9.86 5.64
CA ILE A 61 9.59 -10.33 7.02
C ILE A 61 9.82 -11.83 7.11
N ALA A 62 9.16 -12.62 6.27
CA ALA A 62 9.33 -14.07 6.24
C ALA A 62 10.80 -14.46 5.99
N SER A 63 11.47 -13.80 5.04
CA SER A 63 12.90 -14.01 4.79
C SER A 63 13.79 -13.68 5.99
N ILE A 64 13.45 -12.63 6.75
CA ILE A 64 14.18 -12.28 7.98
C ILE A 64 13.94 -13.35 9.06
N ASP A 65 12.69 -13.77 9.25
CA ASP A 65 12.30 -14.80 10.22
C ASP A 65 13.03 -16.13 9.97
N ASP A 66 13.07 -16.59 8.71
CA ASP A 66 13.80 -17.79 8.29
C ASP A 66 15.31 -17.70 8.62
N ASN A 67 15.91 -16.52 8.54
CA ASN A 67 17.33 -16.32 8.83
C ASN A 67 17.60 -16.24 10.34
N VAL A 68 16.74 -15.58 11.11
CA VAL A 68 16.85 -15.54 12.57
C VAL A 68 16.69 -16.94 13.16
N GLY A 69 15.75 -17.73 12.66
CA GLY A 69 15.55 -19.11 13.09
C GLY A 69 16.69 -20.08 12.77
N ARG A 70 17.61 -19.73 11.86
CA ARG A 70 18.85 -20.52 11.61
C ARG A 70 20.00 -20.17 12.53
N LEU A 71 19.99 -18.97 13.11
CA LEU A 71 21.05 -18.49 14.00
C LEU A 71 20.81 -18.90 15.46
N LEU A 72 19.53 -19.06 15.84
CA LEU A 72 19.09 -19.57 17.13
C LEU A 72 19.03 -21.10 17.14
#